data_AF-A0A077ZKI0-F1
#
_entry.id   AF-A0A077ZKI0-F1
#
_cell.length_a   1.000
_cell.length_b   1.000
_cell.length_c   1.000
_cell.angle_alpha   90.00
_cell.angle_beta   90.00
_cell.angle_gamma   90.00
#
_symmetry.space_group_name_H-M   'P 1'
#
loop_
_entity.id
_entity.type
_entity.pdbx_description
1 polymer ?
#
loop_
_entity_poly.entity_id
_entity_poly.type
_entity_poly.pdbx_seq_one_letter_code
_entity_poly.pdbx_strand_id
1 'polypeptide(L)'
;MVGRKWISFIGAFGNNRLRRFLIGSACHEVERRFSAEEFLFGTDANTTFFVFLYDFKTPMIIQISFAQTPSVDWMKFFITFALCFFILLVVAFALWKIKQRFDLYRRRQRLFVEMAQMASRPFGVVQLQLTPDASQFRNPRPIAIEPCNDYRAAVVTFAVRLPTGGQKFVPDGQTGLAVASALCTVTPAQLAQLQTPPLVVQRKRKLKRPSCLFLSSS
;
A
#
# COMPACT_ATOMS: atom_id res chain seq x y z
N MET A 1 70.04 7.80 45.42
CA MET A 1 69.22 6.60 45.71
C MET A 1 67.90 6.75 44.98
N VAL A 2 67.70 6.01 43.88
CA VAL A 2 66.44 6.02 43.13
C VAL A 2 65.46 5.16 43.91
N GLY A 3 64.69 5.79 44.81
CA GLY A 3 63.62 5.13 45.56
C GLY A 3 62.63 4.52 44.57
N ARG A 4 62.54 3.19 44.56
CA ARG A 4 61.55 2.50 43.73
C ARG A 4 60.19 2.79 44.34
N LYS A 5 59.35 3.55 43.63
CA LYS A 5 57.95 3.79 44.02
C LYS A 5 57.12 2.54 43.74
N TRP A 6 56.20 2.22 44.64
CA TRP A 6 55.34 1.03 44.51
C TRP A 6 53.87 1.38 44.68
N ILE A 7 53.04 0.86 43.79
CA ILE A 7 51.59 0.78 43.99
C ILE A 7 51.23 -0.71 44.01
N SER A 8 50.73 -1.16 45.14
CA SER A 8 50.28 -2.54 45.35
C SER A 8 48.76 -2.55 45.46
N PHE A 9 48.12 -3.38 44.65
CA PHE A 9 46.69 -3.61 44.71
C PHE A 9 46.46 -5.00 45.31
N ILE A 10 45.58 -5.09 46.30
CA ILE A 10 45.11 -6.36 46.86
C ILE A 10 43.62 -6.46 46.53
N GLY A 11 43.27 -7.44 45.70
CA GLY A 11 41.89 -7.90 45.56
C GLY A 11 41.58 -8.84 46.71
N ALA A 12 40.52 -8.57 47.47
CA ALA A 12 40.22 -9.27 48.73
C ALA A 12 39.63 -10.69 48.56
N PHE A 13 39.76 -11.36 47.40
CA PHE A 13 39.04 -12.61 47.14
C PHE A 13 39.87 -13.75 46.54
N GLY A 14 39.81 -14.90 47.22
CA GLY A 14 40.04 -16.27 46.72
C GLY A 14 41.50 -16.74 46.64
N ASN A 15 42.42 -15.86 46.28
CA ASN A 15 43.84 -16.11 46.36
C ASN A 15 44.49 -14.76 46.62
N ASN A 16 45.28 -14.63 47.69
CA ASN A 16 46.01 -13.41 48.05
C ASN A 16 47.09 -13.08 46.99
N ARG A 17 46.71 -12.89 45.73
CA ARG A 17 47.58 -12.43 44.65
C ARG A 17 47.76 -10.93 44.84
N LEU A 18 48.67 -10.60 45.74
CA LEU A 18 49.26 -9.29 45.88
C LEU A 18 49.95 -8.98 44.54
N ARG A 19 49.28 -8.23 43.65
CA ARG A 19 49.88 -7.81 42.39
C ARG A 19 50.47 -6.41 42.60
N ARG A 20 51.80 -6.35 42.53
CA ARG A 20 52.56 -5.09 42.45
C ARG A 20 52.50 -4.61 41.01
N PHE A 21 51.92 -3.44 40.76
CA PHE A 21 51.59 -3.02 39.40
C PHE A 21 52.45 -1.89 38.85
N LEU A 22 53.14 -1.14 39.71
CA LEU A 22 53.97 -0.01 39.29
C LEU A 22 55.39 -0.13 39.81
N ILE A 23 56.32 -0.17 38.86
CA ILE A 23 57.78 -0.15 39.03
C ILE A 23 58.27 1.07 38.24
N GLY A 24 58.73 2.10 38.93
CA GLY A 24 59.69 3.09 38.41
C GLY A 24 59.27 3.99 37.25
N SER A 25 58.01 4.00 36.82
CA SER A 25 57.57 4.88 35.72
C SER A 25 57.38 6.32 36.18
N ALA A 26 57.82 7.29 35.37
CA ALA A 26 57.42 8.68 35.52
C ALA A 26 55.88 8.77 35.55
N CYS A 27 55.35 9.46 36.55
CA CYS A 27 53.93 9.43 36.92
C CYS A 27 53.08 10.15 35.87
N HIS A 28 52.72 9.46 34.80
CA HIS A 28 51.65 9.83 33.88
C HIS A 28 50.44 8.91 34.11
N GLU A 29 49.24 9.40 33.80
CA GLU A 29 47.95 8.70 33.95
C GLU A 29 48.07 7.20 33.66
N VAL A 30 47.97 6.37 34.71
CA VAL A 30 48.05 4.91 34.59
C VAL A 30 46.63 4.35 34.64
N GLU A 31 46.08 4.04 33.48
CA GLU A 31 44.84 3.26 33.38
C GLU A 31 45.17 1.76 33.43
N ARG A 32 44.48 1.01 34.30
CA ARG A 32 44.56 -0.46 34.33
C ARG A 32 43.16 -1.05 34.33
N ARG A 33 42.97 -2.05 33.47
CA ARG A 33 41.73 -2.83 33.38
C ARG A 33 41.94 -4.15 34.12
N PHE A 34 41.00 -4.49 34.98
CA PHE A 34 40.97 -5.77 35.68
C PHE A 34 39.89 -6.64 35.05
N SER A 35 40.26 -7.83 34.57
CA SER A 35 39.30 -8.80 34.03
C SER A 35 38.55 -9.49 35.18
N ALA A 36 37.24 -9.73 34.99
CA ALA A 36 36.42 -10.51 35.91
C ALA A 36 36.87 -11.98 36.05
N GLU A 37 37.65 -12.49 35.09
CA GLU A 37 38.22 -13.83 35.17
C GLU A 37 39.43 -13.89 36.13
N GLU A 38 40.18 -12.78 36.24
CA GLU A 38 41.39 -12.74 37.07
C GLU A 38 41.08 -12.53 38.56
N PHE A 39 39.98 -11.83 38.84
CA PHE A 39 39.50 -11.55 40.19
C PHE A 39 38.06 -12.01 40.28
N LEU A 40 37.79 -12.99 41.13
CA LEU A 40 36.43 -13.46 41.44
C LEU A 40 35.67 -12.32 42.13
N PHE A 41 35.07 -11.44 41.32
CA PHE A 41 34.11 -10.47 41.81
C PHE A 41 32.84 -11.25 42.14
N GLY A 42 32.61 -11.54 43.42
CA GLY A 42 31.38 -12.19 43.85
C GLY A 42 30.18 -11.41 43.33
N THR A 43 29.23 -12.10 42.71
CA THR A 43 28.03 -11.49 42.11
C THR A 43 27.19 -10.73 43.14
N ASP A 44 27.20 -11.22 44.39
CA ASP A 44 26.26 -10.80 45.42
C ASP A 44 26.92 -10.01 46.56
N ALA A 45 28.24 -9.76 46.49
CA ALA A 45 29.01 -9.14 47.56
C ALA A 45 29.76 -7.89 47.10
N ASN A 46 29.83 -6.90 47.99
CA ASN A 46 30.62 -5.69 47.82
C ASN A 46 32.10 -6.06 47.64
N THR A 47 32.62 -5.87 46.43
CA THR A 47 34.02 -6.08 46.12
C THR A 47 34.82 -4.85 46.54
N THR A 48 35.76 -5.06 47.46
CA THR A 48 36.62 -4.00 47.99
C THR A 48 38.02 -4.11 47.39
N PHE A 49 38.49 -3.02 46.80
CA PHE A 49 39.85 -2.90 46.29
C PHE A 49 40.70 -2.17 47.31
N PHE A 50 41.71 -2.84 47.85
CA PHE A 50 42.70 -2.19 48.71
C PHE A 50 43.88 -1.72 47.87
N VAL A 51 44.07 -0.40 47.83
CA VAL A 51 45.17 0.23 47.11
C VAL A 51 46.18 0.78 48.11
N PHE A 52 47.38 0.22 48.11
CA PHE A 52 48.48 0.66 48.95
C PHE A 52 49.53 1.39 48.11
N LEU A 53 49.85 2.61 48.53
CA LEU A 53 50.78 3.53 47.88
C LEU A 53 52.02 3.68 48.78
N TYR A 54 53.20 3.36 48.27
CA TYR A 54 54.46 3.44 49.02
C TYR A 54 55.50 4.33 48.34
N ASP A 55 56.30 5.02 49.15
CA ASP A 55 57.49 5.80 48.77
C ASP A 55 57.22 7.02 47.85
N PHE A 56 56.15 7.77 48.14
CA PHE A 56 55.85 9.03 47.45
C PHE A 56 56.43 10.22 48.22
N LYS A 57 57.09 11.14 47.50
CA LYS A 57 57.56 12.42 48.04
C LYS A 57 56.52 13.51 47.81
N THR A 58 56.23 14.31 48.84
CA THR A 58 55.39 15.50 48.71
C THR A 58 56.12 16.58 47.88
N PRO A 59 55.40 17.41 47.09
CA PRO A 59 53.96 17.48 46.89
C PRO A 59 53.49 16.71 45.64
N MET A 60 52.52 15.79 45.80
CA MET A 60 51.89 15.07 44.68
C MET A 60 50.40 14.87 44.99
N ILE A 61 49.52 15.01 43.98
CA ILE A 61 48.09 14.67 44.07
C ILE A 61 47.91 13.30 43.42
N ILE A 62 47.28 12.37 44.12
CA ILE A 62 47.02 11.01 43.64
C ILE A 62 45.51 10.88 43.47
N GLN A 63 45.04 10.69 42.23
CA GLN A 63 43.64 10.46 41.92
C GLN A 63 43.46 9.00 41.50
N ILE A 64 42.68 8.25 42.27
CA ILE A 64 42.32 6.86 41.95
C ILE A 64 40.84 6.86 41.60
N SER A 65 40.54 6.58 40.33
CA SER A 65 39.18 6.39 39.85
C SER A 65 38.93 4.92 39.55
N PHE A 66 37.84 4.38 40.07
CA PHE A 66 37.34 3.06 39.71
C PHE A 66 36.19 3.22 38.74
N ALA A 67 36.26 2.53 37.60
CA ALA A 67 35.19 2.49 36.61
C ALA A 67 34.85 1.03 36.29
N GLN A 68 33.57 0.68 36.36
CA GLN A 68 33.06 -0.63 35.95
C GLN A 68 32.34 -0.46 34.62
N THR A 69 32.84 -1.12 33.57
CA THR A 69 32.06 -1.26 32.33
C THR A 69 31.09 -2.41 32.56
N PRO A 70 29.76 -2.18 32.52
CA PRO A 70 28.81 -3.28 32.62
C PRO A 70 29.08 -4.26 31.48
N SER A 71 28.99 -5.56 31.77
CA SER A 71 29.01 -6.58 30.74
C SER A 71 27.95 -6.26 29.70
N VAL A 72 28.31 -6.35 28.41
CA VAL A 72 27.38 -6.09 27.32
C VAL A 72 26.17 -7.03 27.47
N ASP A 73 25.03 -6.46 27.84
CA ASP A 73 23.78 -7.20 27.98
C ASP A 73 23.26 -7.59 26.59
N TRP A 74 23.72 -8.73 26.07
CA TRP A 74 23.32 -9.25 24.77
C TRP A 74 21.80 -9.32 24.60
N MET A 75 21.07 -9.66 25.67
CA MET A 75 19.60 -9.70 25.67
C MET A 75 18.98 -8.34 25.34
N LYS A 76 19.50 -7.24 25.91
CA LYS A 76 19.00 -5.89 25.63
C LYS A 76 19.28 -5.52 24.17
N PHE A 77 20.48 -5.84 23.67
CA PHE A 77 20.85 -5.60 22.28
C PHE A 77 19.94 -6.35 21.28
N PHE A 78 19.70 -7.64 21.50
CA PHE A 78 18.84 -8.45 20.63
C PHE A 78 17.38 -7.98 20.63
N ILE A 79 16.82 -7.61 21.78
CA ILE A 79 15.44 -7.10 21.87
C ILE A 79 15.30 -5.79 21.10
N THR A 80 16.23 -4.84 21.27
CA THR A 80 16.22 -3.58 20.53
C THR A 80 16.31 -3.79 19.02
N PHE A 81 17.19 -4.70 18.58
CA PHE A 81 17.34 -5.04 17.16
C PHE A 81 16.06 -5.68 16.60
N ALA A 82 15.49 -6.67 17.28
CA ALA A 82 14.27 -7.36 16.85
C ALA A 82 13.07 -6.40 16.80
N LEU A 83 12.92 -5.53 17.80
CA LEU A 83 11.85 -4.53 17.84
C LEU A 83 11.96 -3.56 16.65
N CYS A 84 13.17 -3.09 16.35
CA CYS A 84 13.42 -2.27 15.17
C CYS A 84 13.02 -2.99 13.88
N PHE A 85 13.40 -4.26 13.73
CA PHE A 85 13.01 -5.08 12.57
C PHE A 85 11.48 -5.22 12.44
N PHE A 86 10.76 -5.49 13.53
CA PHE A 86 9.29 -5.57 13.51
C PHE A 86 8.65 -4.23 13.14
N ILE A 87 9.16 -3.11 13.65
CA ILE A 87 8.68 -1.77 13.27
C ILE A 87 8.86 -1.54 11.77
N LEU A 88 10.02 -1.89 11.20
CA LEU A 88 10.26 -1.77 9.76
C LEU A 88 9.33 -2.67 8.93
N LEU A 89 9.07 -3.92 9.37
CA LEU A 89 8.11 -4.80 8.71
C LEU A 89 6.68 -4.25 8.74
N VAL A 90 6.25 -3.69 9.88
CA VAL A 90 4.93 -3.06 10.01
C VAL A 90 4.82 -1.86 9.08
N VAL A 91 5.86 -1.01 9.00
CA VAL A 91 5.91 0.13 8.07
C VAL A 91 5.84 -0.35 6.62
N ALA A 92 6.61 -1.36 6.24
CA ALA A 92 6.59 -1.91 4.88
C ALA A 92 5.20 -2.47 4.50
N PHE A 93 4.57 -3.22 5.41
CA PHE A 93 3.22 -3.74 5.19
C PHE A 93 2.17 -2.62 5.12
N ALA A 94 2.28 -1.60 5.97
CA ALA A 94 1.39 -0.44 5.95
C ALA A 94 1.53 0.33 4.63
N LEU A 95 2.76 0.60 4.18
CA LEU A 95 3.02 1.25 2.89
C LEU A 95 2.47 0.42 1.72
N TRP A 96 2.63 -0.91 1.76
CA TRP A 96 2.00 -1.79 0.77
C TRP A 96 0.48 -1.64 0.77
N LYS A 97 -0.17 -1.73 1.94
CA LYS A 97 -1.63 -1.61 2.06
C LYS A 97 -2.13 -0.25 1.59
N ILE A 98 -1.43 0.83 1.93
CA ILE A 98 -1.75 2.20 1.49
C ILE A 98 -1.62 2.29 -0.03
N LYS A 99 -0.53 1.80 -0.62
CA LYS A 99 -0.31 1.76 -2.07
C LYS A 99 -1.42 0.98 -2.78
N GLN A 100 -1.76 -0.22 -2.29
CA GLN A 100 -2.84 -1.04 -2.85
C GLN A 100 -4.20 -0.32 -2.82
N ARG A 101 -4.53 0.35 -1.70
CA ARG A 101 -5.77 1.15 -1.59
C ARG A 101 -5.76 2.35 -2.54
N PHE A 102 -4.62 3.02 -2.67
CA PHE A 102 -4.46 4.15 -3.59
C PHE A 102 -4.64 3.73 -5.05
N ASP A 103 -4.04 2.60 -5.46
CA ASP A 103 -4.17 2.06 -6.82
C ASP A 103 -5.63 1.70 -7.15
N LEU A 104 -6.37 1.10 -6.20
CA LEU A 104 -7.80 0.82 -6.35
C LEU A 104 -8.64 2.10 -6.44
N TYR A 105 -8.34 3.10 -5.59
CA TYR A 105 -9.05 4.38 -5.58
C TYR A 105 -8.87 5.12 -6.92
N ARG A 106 -7.63 5.17 -7.44
CA ARG A 106 -7.31 5.80 -8.73
C ARG A 106 -8.06 5.14 -9.89
N ARG A 107 -8.17 3.80 -9.90
CA ARG A 107 -8.94 3.07 -10.93
C ARG A 107 -10.43 3.42 -10.86
N ARG A 108 -11.02 3.46 -9.66
CA ARG A 108 -12.43 3.83 -9.47
C ARG A 108 -12.74 5.25 -9.91
N GLN A 109 -11.86 6.22 -9.63
CA GLN A 109 -12.03 7.59 -10.09
C GLN A 109 -12.06 7.69 -11.62
N ARG A 110 -11.13 7.00 -12.30
CA ARG A 110 -11.11 6.96 -13.78
C ARG A 110 -12.40 6.40 -14.34
N LEU A 111 -12.89 5.30 -13.77
CA LEU A 111 -14.17 4.68 -14.17
C LEU A 111 -15.36 5.63 -13.95
N PHE A 112 -15.41 6.37 -12.84
CA PHE A 112 -16.50 7.31 -12.58
C PHE A 112 -16.52 8.47 -13.59
N VAL A 113 -15.34 9.04 -13.91
CA VAL A 113 -15.23 10.11 -14.92
C VAL A 113 -15.61 9.59 -16.30
N GLU A 114 -15.15 8.39 -16.65
CA GLU A 114 -15.50 7.73 -17.91
C GLU A 114 -17.01 7.47 -18.02
N MET A 115 -17.64 6.95 -16.97
CA MET A 115 -19.10 6.76 -16.91
C MET A 115 -19.86 8.09 -16.99
N ALA A 116 -19.39 9.14 -16.32
CA ALA A 116 -20.01 10.46 -16.39
C ALA A 116 -19.92 11.05 -17.80
N GLN A 117 -18.76 10.89 -18.46
CA GLN A 117 -18.59 11.29 -19.84
C GLN A 117 -19.49 10.47 -20.77
N MET A 118 -19.56 9.15 -20.59
CA MET A 118 -20.47 8.26 -21.33
C MET A 118 -21.94 8.62 -21.11
N ALA A 119 -22.33 9.01 -19.90
CA ALA A 119 -23.70 9.44 -19.57
C ALA A 119 -24.02 10.85 -20.07
N SER A 120 -23.03 11.72 -20.26
CA SER A 120 -23.20 13.05 -20.85
C SER A 120 -23.35 13.01 -22.38
N ARG A 121 -23.03 11.87 -23.01
CA ARG A 121 -23.30 11.66 -24.44
C ARG A 121 -24.80 11.88 -24.66
N PRO A 122 -25.20 12.60 -25.72
CA PRO A 122 -26.62 12.81 -25.99
C PRO A 122 -27.30 11.44 -26.15
N PHE A 123 -28.18 11.08 -25.22
CA PHE A 123 -29.02 9.90 -25.36
C PHE A 123 -29.95 10.12 -26.54
N GLY A 124 -29.66 9.45 -27.66
CA GLY A 124 -30.59 9.35 -28.77
C GLY A 124 -31.78 8.50 -28.34
N VAL A 125 -32.94 9.10 -28.17
CA VAL A 125 -34.18 8.34 -28.01
C VAL A 125 -34.66 7.96 -29.40
N VAL A 126 -34.77 6.67 -29.65
CA VAL A 126 -35.31 6.11 -30.89
C VAL A 126 -36.74 5.62 -30.64
N GLN A 127 -37.67 6.14 -31.44
CA GLN A 127 -39.04 5.66 -31.46
C GLN A 127 -39.15 4.55 -32.51
N LEU A 128 -39.48 3.34 -32.07
CA LEU A 128 -39.67 2.19 -32.95
C LEU A 128 -41.16 2.01 -33.25
N GLN A 129 -41.50 1.97 -34.54
CA GLN A 129 -42.82 1.58 -35.00
C GLN A 129 -42.73 0.15 -35.51
N LEU A 130 -43.26 -0.80 -34.75
CA LEU A 130 -43.24 -2.22 -35.10
C LEU A 130 -44.51 -2.60 -35.84
N THR A 131 -44.37 -2.96 -37.12
CA THR A 131 -45.47 -3.50 -37.93
C THR A 131 -45.60 -5.00 -37.67
N PRO A 132 -46.81 -5.56 -37.46
CA PRO A 132 -47.00 -6.99 -37.19
C PRO A 132 -46.53 -7.89 -38.34
N ASP A 133 -46.51 -7.38 -39.57
CA ASP A 133 -46.20 -8.11 -40.81
C ASP A 133 -44.68 -8.35 -41.02
N ALA A 134 -43.96 -8.59 -39.94
CA ALA A 134 -42.50 -8.74 -39.94
C ALA A 134 -42.01 -9.99 -40.70
N SER A 135 -42.90 -10.92 -41.07
CA SER A 135 -42.55 -12.17 -41.78
C SER A 135 -41.80 -11.93 -43.10
N GLN A 136 -41.90 -10.73 -43.68
CA GLN A 136 -41.26 -10.39 -44.95
C GLN A 136 -39.96 -9.58 -44.82
N PHE A 137 -39.58 -9.11 -43.63
CA PHE A 137 -38.37 -8.32 -43.47
C PHE A 137 -37.12 -9.21 -43.41
N ARG A 138 -36.65 -9.66 -44.59
CA ARG A 138 -35.36 -10.37 -44.74
C ARG A 138 -34.16 -9.53 -44.32
N ASN A 139 -34.27 -8.20 -44.38
CA ASN A 139 -33.20 -7.27 -44.07
C ASN A 139 -33.60 -6.34 -42.92
N PRO A 140 -33.38 -6.74 -41.65
CA PRO A 140 -33.67 -5.88 -40.51
C PRO A 140 -32.76 -4.65 -40.55
N ARG A 141 -33.33 -3.47 -40.28
CA ARG A 141 -32.53 -2.23 -40.15
C ARG A 141 -31.95 -2.15 -38.73
N PRO A 142 -30.65 -1.89 -38.58
CA PRO A 142 -30.05 -1.75 -37.27
C PRO A 142 -30.51 -0.47 -36.58
N ILE A 143 -30.74 -0.55 -35.27
CA ILE A 143 -31.12 0.59 -34.42
C ILE A 143 -29.89 1.44 -34.12
N ALA A 144 -28.78 0.78 -33.80
CA ALA A 144 -27.51 1.40 -33.48
C ALA A 144 -26.37 0.53 -34.04
N ILE A 145 -25.27 1.19 -34.39
CA ILE A 145 -24.04 0.57 -34.86
C ILE A 145 -22.90 1.21 -34.08
N GLU A 146 -22.20 0.40 -33.29
CA GLU A 146 -21.02 0.84 -32.53
C GLU A 146 -19.76 0.19 -33.14
N PRO A 147 -18.94 0.94 -33.89
CA PRO A 147 -17.69 0.41 -34.42
C PRO A 147 -16.71 0.04 -33.31
N CYS A 148 -15.99 -1.07 -33.48
CA CYS A 148 -14.84 -1.40 -32.66
C CYS A 148 -13.66 -0.45 -32.98
N ASN A 149 -12.62 -0.48 -32.13
CA ASN A 149 -11.45 0.41 -32.21
C ASN A 149 -10.81 0.49 -33.62
N ASP A 150 -10.77 -0.63 -34.34
CA ASP A 150 -10.11 -0.71 -35.64
C ASP A 150 -11.07 -0.54 -36.83
N TYR A 151 -12.35 -0.23 -36.58
CA TYR A 151 -13.41 -0.07 -37.59
C TYR A 151 -13.63 -1.27 -38.54
N ARG A 152 -13.00 -2.42 -38.30
CA ARG A 152 -13.18 -3.65 -39.09
C ARG A 152 -14.45 -4.42 -38.72
N ALA A 153 -14.82 -4.33 -37.46
CA ALA A 153 -16.03 -4.93 -36.90
C ALA A 153 -16.83 -3.87 -36.14
N ALA A 154 -18.14 -4.09 -36.03
CA ALA A 154 -19.03 -3.27 -35.24
C ALA A 154 -20.02 -4.16 -34.49
N VAL A 155 -20.40 -3.71 -33.30
CA VAL A 155 -21.54 -4.27 -32.57
C VAL A 155 -22.78 -3.57 -33.09
N VAL A 156 -23.70 -4.36 -33.63
CA VAL A 156 -24.95 -3.87 -34.20
C VAL A 156 -26.10 -4.28 -33.30
N THR A 157 -27.01 -3.33 -33.07
CA THR A 157 -28.19 -3.52 -32.23
C THR A 157 -29.44 -3.65 -33.08
N PHE A 158 -30.22 -4.70 -32.85
CA PHE A 158 -31.50 -4.97 -33.52
C PHE A 158 -32.62 -5.10 -32.49
N ALA A 159 -33.82 -4.68 -32.88
CA ALA A 159 -35.04 -5.06 -32.17
C ALA A 159 -35.60 -6.34 -32.77
N VAL A 160 -35.84 -7.34 -31.93
CA VAL A 160 -36.30 -8.66 -32.33
C VAL A 160 -37.56 -9.01 -31.55
N ARG A 161 -38.60 -9.44 -32.28
CA ARG A 161 -39.82 -9.96 -31.65
C ARG A 161 -39.54 -11.34 -31.06
N LEU A 162 -39.81 -11.51 -29.78
CA LEU A 162 -39.66 -12.79 -29.10
C LEU A 162 -40.79 -13.76 -29.51
N PRO A 163 -40.53 -15.08 -29.53
CA PRO A 163 -41.55 -16.07 -29.87
C PRO A 163 -42.68 -16.06 -28.85
N THR A 164 -43.91 -15.87 -29.30
CA THR A 164 -45.12 -15.82 -28.45
C THR A 164 -45.84 -17.16 -28.32
N GLY A 165 -45.16 -18.27 -28.66
CA GLY A 165 -45.72 -19.63 -28.52
C GLY A 165 -47.00 -19.87 -29.33
N GLY A 166 -47.22 -19.14 -30.43
CA GLY A 166 -48.44 -19.20 -31.24
C GLY A 166 -49.55 -18.23 -30.80
N GLN A 167 -49.39 -17.53 -29.68
CA GLN A 167 -50.34 -16.50 -29.28
C GLN A 167 -50.15 -15.21 -30.09
N LYS A 168 -51.25 -14.50 -30.38
CA LYS A 168 -51.23 -13.21 -31.10
C LYS A 168 -50.54 -12.11 -30.28
N PHE A 169 -50.71 -12.15 -28.96
CA PHE A 169 -50.17 -11.20 -28.00
C PHE A 169 -49.27 -11.91 -26.98
N VAL A 170 -48.41 -11.16 -26.30
CA VAL A 170 -47.60 -11.71 -25.19
C VAL A 170 -48.45 -11.92 -23.95
N PRO A 171 -48.16 -12.94 -23.13
CA PRO A 171 -48.85 -13.09 -21.85
C PRO A 171 -48.57 -11.89 -20.94
N ASP A 172 -49.52 -11.60 -20.05
CA ASP A 172 -49.40 -10.48 -19.11
C ASP A 172 -48.13 -10.58 -18.26
N GLY A 173 -47.45 -9.45 -18.10
CA GLY A 173 -46.17 -9.36 -17.36
C GLY A 173 -44.93 -9.78 -18.16
N GLN A 174 -45.06 -10.28 -19.39
CA GLN A 174 -43.91 -10.59 -20.25
C GLN A 174 -43.71 -9.57 -21.37
N THR A 175 -42.45 -9.42 -21.79
CA THR A 175 -42.08 -8.57 -22.92
C THR A 175 -42.05 -9.36 -24.22
N GLY A 176 -42.73 -8.86 -25.27
CA GLY A 176 -42.72 -9.48 -26.61
C GLY A 176 -41.61 -8.99 -27.53
N LEU A 177 -40.76 -8.10 -27.03
CA LEU A 177 -39.70 -7.44 -27.76
C LEU A 177 -38.42 -7.57 -26.96
N ALA A 178 -37.34 -7.98 -27.62
CA ALA A 178 -36.00 -7.97 -27.08
C ALA A 178 -35.08 -7.13 -27.95
N VAL A 179 -34.04 -6.60 -27.33
CA VAL A 179 -32.92 -5.97 -28.04
C VAL A 179 -31.83 -7.02 -28.16
N ALA A 180 -31.48 -7.37 -29.41
CA ALA A 180 -30.37 -8.26 -29.70
C ALA A 180 -29.16 -7.44 -30.16
N SER A 181 -27.96 -7.89 -29.78
CA SER A 181 -26.72 -7.37 -30.33
C SER A 181 -25.98 -8.47 -31.07
N ALA A 182 -25.37 -8.11 -32.19
CA ALA A 182 -24.56 -9.02 -33.00
C ALA A 182 -23.28 -8.30 -33.44
N LEU A 183 -22.16 -9.02 -33.38
CA LEU A 183 -20.91 -8.54 -33.97
C LEU A 183 -20.92 -8.84 -35.46
N CYS A 184 -20.75 -7.81 -36.29
CA CYS A 184 -20.63 -7.98 -37.74
C CYS A 184 -19.44 -7.20 -38.30
N THR A 185 -19.00 -7.58 -39.49
CA THR A 185 -17.96 -6.84 -40.22
C THR A 185 -18.57 -5.57 -40.80
N VAL A 186 -17.82 -4.46 -40.70
CA VAL A 186 -18.30 -3.16 -41.17
C VAL A 186 -18.15 -3.09 -42.68
N THR A 187 -19.26 -2.84 -43.37
CA THR A 187 -19.21 -2.60 -44.83
C THR A 187 -18.61 -1.22 -45.12
N PRO A 188 -17.91 -1.03 -46.25
CA PRO A 188 -17.30 0.25 -46.58
C PRO A 188 -18.32 1.41 -46.64
N ALA A 189 -19.58 1.14 -47.00
CA ALA A 189 -20.66 2.12 -46.98
C ALA A 189 -21.03 2.56 -45.55
N GLN A 190 -21.07 1.62 -44.59
CA GLN A 190 -21.30 1.93 -43.18
C GLN A 190 -20.12 2.68 -42.58
N LEU A 191 -18.88 2.32 -42.95
CA LEU A 191 -17.68 3.01 -42.50
C LEU A 191 -17.72 4.50 -42.88
N ALA A 192 -18.10 4.81 -44.12
CA ALA A 192 -18.25 6.19 -44.57
C ALA A 192 -19.26 6.97 -43.70
N GLN A 193 -20.39 6.38 -43.34
CA GLN A 193 -21.39 7.02 -42.46
C GLN A 193 -20.87 7.19 -41.03
N LEU A 194 -20.16 6.21 -40.48
CA LEU A 194 -19.63 6.28 -39.12
C LEU A 194 -18.50 7.31 -38.97
N GLN A 195 -17.76 7.57 -40.05
CA GLN A 195 -16.71 8.59 -40.08
C GLN A 195 -17.23 9.99 -40.40
N THR A 196 -18.47 10.13 -40.90
CA THR A 196 -19.04 11.46 -41.08
C THR A 196 -19.20 12.15 -39.72
N PRO A 197 -18.72 13.40 -39.57
CA PRO A 197 -18.99 14.16 -38.36
C PRO A 197 -20.52 14.25 -38.19
N PRO A 198 -21.04 14.11 -36.95
CA PRO A 198 -22.46 14.22 -36.73
C PRO A 198 -22.92 15.57 -37.28
N LEU A 199 -23.87 15.54 -38.21
CA LEU A 199 -24.60 16.75 -38.58
C LEU A 199 -25.03 17.39 -37.27
N VAL A 200 -24.72 18.67 -37.07
CA VAL A 200 -25.20 19.42 -35.92
C VAL A 200 -26.71 19.33 -35.98
N VAL A 201 -27.29 18.40 -35.21
CA VAL A 201 -28.73 18.28 -35.06
C VAL A 201 -29.12 19.58 -34.40
N GLN A 202 -29.56 20.54 -35.21
CA GLN A 202 -30.17 21.75 -34.70
C GLN A 202 -31.25 21.28 -33.76
N ARG A 203 -31.06 21.60 -32.47
CA ARG A 203 -32.05 21.37 -31.43
C ARG A 203 -33.38 21.93 -31.91
N LYS A 204 -34.23 21.10 -32.51
CA LYS A 204 -35.67 21.38 -32.53
C LYS A 204 -36.13 21.18 -31.09
N ARG A 205 -35.89 22.21 -30.28
CA ARG A 205 -36.59 22.48 -29.03
C ARG A 205 -38.07 22.49 -29.37
N LYS A 206 -38.76 21.35 -29.35
CA LYS A 206 -40.22 21.19 -29.13
C LYS A 206 -40.55 19.69 -29.10
N LEU A 207 -40.10 18.97 -28.08
CA LEU A 207 -40.92 17.89 -27.56
C LEU A 207 -41.36 18.30 -26.16
N LYS A 208 -42.54 18.92 -26.15
CA LYS A 208 -43.30 19.34 -24.98
C LYS A 208 -43.40 18.11 -24.07
N ARG A 209 -42.66 18.10 -22.96
CA ARG A 209 -42.81 17.04 -21.94
C ARG A 209 -44.30 16.96 -21.60
N PRO A 210 -44.98 15.83 -21.79
CA PRO A 210 -46.30 15.69 -21.23
C PRO A 210 -46.13 15.85 -19.72
N SER A 211 -46.84 16.82 -19.16
CA SER A 211 -46.92 17.04 -17.71
C SER A 211 -47.16 15.68 -17.07
N CYS A 212 -46.30 15.29 -16.13
CA CYS A 212 -46.47 14.08 -15.35
C CYS A 212 -47.90 14.06 -14.81
N LEU A 213 -48.74 13.22 -15.41
CA LEU A 213 -50.01 12.81 -14.85
C LEU A 213 -49.65 12.01 -13.61
N PHE A 214 -49.53 12.73 -12.49
CA PHE A 214 -49.72 12.14 -11.19
C PHE A 214 -51.13 11.56 -11.20
N LEU A 215 -51.23 10.24 -11.41
CA LEU A 215 -52.41 9.49 -11.01
C LEU A 215 -52.51 9.65 -9.50
N SER A 216 -53.33 10.61 -9.07
CA SER A 216 -53.75 10.69 -7.68
C SER A 216 -54.71 9.54 -7.44
N SER A 217 -54.28 8.63 -6.57
CA SER A 217 -55.11 7.60 -5.95
C SER A 217 -56.39 8.24 -5.40
N SER A 218 -57.54 7.79 -5.90
CA SER A 218 -58.83 7.82 -5.21
C SER A 218 -59.62 6.60 -5.64
#